data_AF-A0A087TWJ2-F1
#
_entry.id   AF-A0A087TWJ2-F1
#
_cell.length_a   1.000
_cell.length_b   1.000
_cell.length_c   1.000
_cell.angle_alpha   90.00
_cell.angle_beta   90.00
_cell.angle_gamma   90.00
#
_symmetry.space_group_name_H-M   'P 1'
#
loop_
_entity.id
_entity.type
_entity.pdbx_description
1 polymer ?
#
loop_
_entity_poly.entity_id
_entity_poly.type
_entity_poly.pdbx_seq_one_letter_code
_entity_poly.pdbx_strand_id
1 'polypeptide(L)'
;MHEFWKVVKLLHSSHMIERAALFLQSCLEFGILTKNTENSKEIDAIFMDYSRYLLAIKNRTSAIHYCKLVSDIGDDLRKQFQFISEDV
;
A
#
# COMPACT_ATOMS: atom_id res chain seq x y z
N MET A 1 -13.85 13.59 8.08
CA MET A 1 -13.21 12.42 7.42
C MET A 1 -12.67 12.78 6.04
N HIS A 2 -13.40 13.58 5.25
CA HIS A 2 -12.96 14.01 3.92
C HIS A 2 -11.60 14.72 3.91
N GLU A 3 -11.25 15.40 5.00
CA GLU A 3 -9.99 16.11 5.21
C GLU A 3 -8.81 15.14 5.20
N PHE A 4 -8.93 14.01 5.90
CA PHE A 4 -7.89 12.98 5.95
C PHE A 4 -7.67 12.34 4.57
N TRP A 5 -8.74 12.14 3.80
CA TRP A 5 -8.62 11.65 2.42
C TRP A 5 -7.92 12.65 1.50
N LYS A 6 -8.16 13.96 1.69
CA LYS A 6 -7.42 15.02 0.97
C LYS A 6 -5.92 14.98 1.29
N VAL A 7 -5.55 14.73 2.55
CA VAL A 7 -4.15 14.58 2.96
C VAL A 7 -3.52 13.36 2.29
N VAL A 8 -4.19 12.19 2.30
CA VAL A 8 -3.72 10.97 1.61
C VAL A 8 -3.48 11.25 0.12
N LYS A 9 -4.44 11.87 -0.56
CA LYS A 9 -4.34 12.26 -1.98
C LYS A 9 -3.19 13.23 -2.25
N LEU A 10 -3.02 14.23 -1.40
CA LEU A 10 -1.92 15.19 -1.52
C LEU A 10 -0.56 14.49 -1.41
N LEU A 11 -0.39 13.62 -0.41
CA LEU A 11 0.86 12.89 -0.20
C LEU A 11 1.16 11.95 -1.38
N HIS A 12 0.16 11.18 -1.83
CA HIS A 12 0.34 10.20 -2.92
C HIS A 12 0.62 10.90 -4.27
N SER A 13 -0.14 11.94 -4.61
CA SER A 13 0.10 12.73 -5.84
C SER A 13 1.42 13.50 -5.83
N SER A 14 1.99 13.77 -4.65
CA SER A 14 3.33 14.38 -4.50
C SER A 14 4.46 13.35 -4.47
N HIS A 15 4.18 12.09 -4.82
CA HIS A 15 5.13 10.96 -4.77
C HIS A 15 5.77 10.73 -3.39
N MET A 16 5.14 11.18 -2.30
CA MET A 16 5.59 10.91 -0.94
C MET A 16 5.07 9.54 -0.48
N ILE A 17 5.50 8.47 -1.17
CA ILE A 17 4.93 7.13 -1.10
C ILE A 17 4.85 6.59 0.34
N GLU A 18 5.97 6.63 1.07
CA GLU A 18 6.04 6.15 2.47
C GLU A 18 5.06 6.89 3.38
N ARG A 19 5.04 8.23 3.26
CA ARG A 19 4.19 9.09 4.09
C ARG A 19 2.72 8.83 3.79
N ALA A 20 2.36 8.70 2.52
CA ALA A 20 0.99 8.41 2.11
C ALA A 20 0.50 7.07 2.68
N ALA A 21 1.30 6.01 2.55
CA ALA A 21 0.91 4.68 2.99
C ALA A 21 0.85 4.54 4.51
N LEU A 22 1.83 5.07 5.24
CA LEU A 22 1.83 5.01 6.70
C LEU A 22 0.69 5.85 7.30
N PHE A 23 0.45 7.06 6.77
CA PHE A 23 -0.66 7.88 7.22
C PHE A 23 -2.02 7.21 6.94
N LEU A 24 -2.18 6.63 5.74
CA LEU A 24 -3.36 5.87 5.38
C LEU A 24 -3.59 4.69 6.31
N GLN A 25 -2.55 3.89 6.58
CA GLN A 25 -2.65 2.76 7.51
C GLN A 25 -3.08 3.20 8.89
N SER A 26 -2.47 4.24 9.46
CA SER A 26 -2.87 4.76 10.78
C SER A 26 -4.33 5.21 10.78
N CYS A 27 -4.79 5.89 9.71
CA CYS A 27 -6.18 6.28 9.61
C CYS A 27 -7.13 5.07 9.58
N LEU A 28 -6.75 3.98 8.91
CA LEU A 28 -7.54 2.75 8.87
C LEU A 28 -7.54 2.04 10.24
N GLU A 29 -6.39 1.95 10.89
CA GLU A 29 -6.21 1.29 12.20
C GLU A 29 -7.05 1.96 13.30
N PHE A 30 -7.09 3.29 13.31
CA PHE A 30 -7.88 4.05 14.28
C PHE A 30 -9.31 4.35 13.84
N GLY A 31 -9.77 3.78 12.71
CA GLY A 31 -11.14 3.96 12.20
C GLY A 31 -11.47 5.38 11.75
N ILE A 32 -10.46 6.24 11.53
CA ILE A 32 -10.62 7.59 10.95
C ILE A 32 -11.00 7.51 9.47
N LEU A 33 -10.49 6.49 8.78
CA LEU A 33 -10.92 6.09 7.46
C LEU A 33 -11.33 4.62 7.50
N THR A 34 -12.24 4.22 6.62
CA THR A 34 -12.65 2.82 6.47
C THR A 34 -12.59 2.42 5.00
N LYS A 35 -12.12 1.20 4.73
CA LYS A 35 -12.10 0.64 3.38
C LYS A 35 -13.52 0.23 2.99
N ASN A 36 -14.01 0.75 1.88
CA ASN A 36 -15.31 0.44 1.31
C ASN A 36 -15.18 0.27 -0.22
N THR A 37 -16.29 -0.01 -0.90
CA THR A 37 -16.29 -0.24 -2.36
C THR A 37 -15.86 0.97 -3.18
N GLU A 38 -16.05 2.19 -2.67
CA GLU A 38 -15.73 3.44 -3.38
C GLU A 38 -14.24 3.78 -3.34
N ASN A 39 -13.57 3.49 -2.22
CA ASN A 39 -12.17 3.87 -1.99
C ASN A 39 -11.18 2.69 -2.04
N SER A 40 -11.66 1.44 -2.15
CA SER A 40 -10.82 0.23 -2.13
C SER A 40 -9.70 0.26 -3.16
N LYS A 41 -10.00 0.66 -4.40
CA LYS A 41 -9.01 0.74 -5.49
C LYS A 41 -7.89 1.74 -5.21
N GLU A 42 -8.23 2.88 -4.62
CA GLU A 42 -7.26 3.93 -4.31
C GLU A 42 -6.37 3.53 -3.12
N ILE A 43 -6.97 2.92 -2.08
CA ILE A 43 -6.22 2.31 -0.96
C ILE A 43 -5.25 1.24 -1.46
N ASP A 44 -5.73 0.36 -2.33
CA ASP A 44 -4.96 -0.73 -2.91
C ASP A 44 -3.77 -0.21 -3.72
N ALA A 45 -3.97 0.84 -4.53
CA ALA A 45 -2.90 1.47 -5.29
C ALA A 45 -1.79 2.03 -4.39
N ILE A 46 -2.16 2.74 -3.31
CA ILE A 46 -1.20 3.33 -2.36
C ILE A 46 -0.38 2.24 -1.66
N PHE A 47 -1.01 1.18 -1.16
CA PHE A 47 -0.29 0.07 -0.54
C PHE A 47 0.56 -0.72 -1.54
N MET A 48 0.11 -0.83 -2.79
CA MET A 48 0.90 -1.47 -3.84
C MET A 48 2.17 -0.68 -4.17
N ASP A 49 2.06 0.65 -4.30
CA ASP A 49 3.22 1.52 -4.54
C ASP A 49 4.21 1.46 -3.38
N TYR A 50 3.70 1.41 -2.15
CA TYR A 50 4.56 1.27 -0.98
C TYR A 50 5.23 -0.10 -0.89
N SER A 51 4.52 -1.17 -1.23
CA SER A 51 5.09 -2.52 -1.35
C SER A 51 6.25 -2.56 -2.34
N ARG A 52 6.11 -1.94 -3.52
CA ARG A 52 7.18 -1.82 -4.52
C ARG A 52 8.37 -1.01 -4.00
N TYR A 53 8.11 0.10 -3.32
CA TYR A 53 9.14 0.91 -2.69
C TYR A 53 9.95 0.08 -1.67
N LEU A 54 9.26 -0.65 -0.78
CA LEU A 54 9.89 -1.49 0.24
C LEU A 54 10.75 -2.60 -0.39
N LEU A 55 10.28 -3.19 -1.50
CA LEU A 55 11.06 -4.17 -2.25
C LEU A 55 12.33 -3.56 -2.83
N ALA A 56 12.25 -2.35 -3.41
CA ALA A 56 13.40 -1.65 -3.98
C ALA A 56 14.51 -1.38 -2.94
N ILE A 57 14.13 -1.11 -1.69
CA ILE A 57 15.08 -0.94 -0.57
C ILE A 57 15.42 -2.26 0.16
N LYS A 58 15.08 -3.41 -0.43
CA LYS A 58 15.33 -4.76 0.09
C LYS A 58 14.62 -5.09 1.41
N ASN A 59 13.62 -4.31 1.82
CA ASN A 59 12.75 -4.66 2.95
C ASN A 59 11.64 -5.63 2.51
N ARG A 60 12.03 -6.88 2.24
CA ARG A 60 11.13 -7.93 1.70
C ARG A 60 9.96 -8.25 2.63
N THR A 61 10.20 -8.30 3.95
CA THR A 61 9.18 -8.65 4.94
C THR A 61 8.03 -7.64 4.92
N SER A 62 8.33 -6.35 4.96
CA SER A 62 7.30 -5.31 4.90
C SER A 62 6.65 -5.25 3.51
N ALA A 63 7.40 -5.43 2.43
CA ALA A 63 6.83 -5.45 1.07
C ALA A 63 5.74 -6.52 0.93
N ILE A 64 6.02 -7.75 1.38
CA ILE A 64 5.05 -8.86 1.36
C ILE A 64 3.84 -8.54 2.25
N HIS A 65 4.04 -7.91 3.41
CA HIS A 65 2.94 -7.50 4.29
C HIS A 65 1.96 -6.57 3.58
N TYR A 66 2.44 -5.46 2.99
CA TYR A 66 1.56 -4.50 2.30
C TYR A 66 0.95 -5.07 1.02
N CYS A 67 1.68 -5.93 0.30
CA CYS A 67 1.11 -6.64 -0.85
C CYS A 67 -0.11 -7.50 -0.47
N LYS A 68 -0.12 -8.09 0.73
CA LYS A 68 -1.24 -8.91 1.22
C LYS A 68 -2.47 -8.10 1.64
N LEU A 69 -2.33 -6.79 1.88
CA LEU A 69 -3.44 -5.91 2.26
C LEU A 69 -4.25 -5.43 1.05
N VAL A 70 -3.68 -5.55 -0.16
CA VAL A 70 -4.35 -5.29 -1.42
C VAL A 70 -5.32 -6.43 -1.73
N SER A 71 -6.48 -6.13 -2.32
CA SER A 71 -7.44 -7.15 -2.79
C SER A 71 -6.85 -8.04 -3.89
N ASP A 72 -7.64 -8.88 -4.58
CA ASP A 72 -7.20 -9.89 -5.57
C ASP A 72 -6.19 -9.42 -6.65
N ILE A 73 -6.01 -8.11 -6.85
CA ILE A 73 -4.91 -7.49 -7.61
C ILE A 73 -3.51 -7.89 -7.06
N GLY A 74 -3.43 -8.37 -5.82
CA GLY A 74 -2.20 -8.84 -5.18
C GLY A 74 -1.60 -10.10 -5.80
N ASP A 75 -2.33 -10.90 -6.57
CA ASP A 75 -1.84 -12.22 -7.01
C ASP A 75 -0.74 -12.16 -8.08
N ASP A 76 -0.77 -11.18 -8.99
CA ASP A 76 0.31 -11.03 -9.97
C ASP A 76 1.60 -10.46 -9.37
N LEU A 77 1.49 -9.59 -8.35
CA LEU A 77 2.68 -9.15 -7.62
C LEU A 77 3.18 -10.26 -6.67
N ARG A 78 2.28 -11.05 -6.07
CA ARG A 78 2.62 -12.21 -5.24
C ARG A 78 3.40 -13.27 -6.04
N LYS A 79 3.03 -13.50 -7.30
CA LYS A 79 3.83 -14.31 -8.24
C LYS A 79 5.21 -13.70 -8.48
N GLN A 80 5.31 -12.38 -8.70
CA GLN A 80 6.61 -11.71 -8.82
C GLN A 80 7.46 -11.84 -7.52
N PHE A 81 6.84 -11.80 -6.34
CA PHE A 81 7.52 -12.03 -5.07
C PHE A 81 8.02 -13.47 -4.91
N GLN A 82 7.27 -14.47 -5.40
CA GLN A 82 7.66 -15.88 -5.37
C GLN A 82 8.90 -16.16 -6.22
N PHE A 83 9.02 -15.54 -7.40
CA PHE A 83 10.23 -15.64 -8.23
C PHE A 83 11.46 -15.01 -7.55
N ILE A 84 11.31 -13.90 -6.83
CA ILE A 84 12.43 -13.22 -6.14
C ILE A 84 12.94 -14.00 -4.90
N SER A 85 12.15 -14.93 -4.36
CA SER A 85 12.55 -15.81 -3.25
C SER A 85 13.34 -17.05 -3.66
N GLU A 86 13.34 -17.44 -4.95
CA GLU A 86 14.05 -18.64 -5.43
C GLU A 86 15.48 -18.34 -5.93
N ASP A 87 15.86 -17.06 -6.07
CA ASP A 87 17.18 -16.63 -6.58
C ASP A 87 18.22 -16.26 -5.48
N VAL A 88 18.11 -16.81 -4.26
CA VAL A 88 19.13 -16.67 -3.18
C VAL A 88 19.42 -17.99 -2.50
#